data_AF-A0A7G1KQ16-F1
#
_entry.id   AF-A0A7G1KQ16-F1
#
_cell.length_a   1.000
_cell.length_b   1.000
_cell.length_c   1.000
_cell.angle_alpha   90.00
_cell.angle_beta   90.00
_cell.angle_gamma   90.00
#
_symmetry.space_group_name_H-M   'P 1'
#
loop_
_entity.id
_entity.type
_entity.pdbx_description
1 polymer ?
#
loop_
_entity_poly.entity_id
_entity_poly.type
_entity_poly.pdbx_seq_one_letter_code
_entity_poly.pdbx_strand_id
1 'polypeptide(L)'
;MGEPVAAESGSQPVLRQPPQLPTDPLPDPRQEPPVRSLEIIGCDRDGLDPRTARVIASALDDLHAKYPIPLRGIEIGEPGGAAVQRTGPGPGTEDSGGFWLVLDRTVIRPEESEQPRRRWSRRKFERAVYAAVVKEYGHALDRAGGFKAHEKAWQTALTDSLLGGSYNPLDPAQALVDGFTEVVLHGKRAGKTATVLHDALAEAVPKYVAPESGSQLVR
;
A
#
# COMPACT_ATOMS: atom_id res chain seq x y z
N MET A 1 -12.66 0.15 88.04
CA MET A 1 -11.28 -0.36 87.97
C MET A 1 -11.32 -1.70 87.27
N GLY A 2 -10.66 -1.82 86.11
CA GLY A 2 -10.23 -3.10 85.50
C GLY A 2 -11.17 -3.82 84.52
N GLU A 3 -11.06 -3.53 83.22
CA GLU A 3 -11.12 -4.54 82.13
C GLU A 3 -9.96 -5.56 82.30
N PRO A 4 -9.93 -6.80 81.71
CA PRO A 4 -10.17 -7.05 80.26
C PRO A 4 -10.60 -8.48 79.76
N VAL A 5 -10.98 -8.54 78.46
CA VAL A 5 -10.56 -9.48 77.36
C VAL A 5 -10.79 -11.00 77.55
N ALA A 6 -11.70 -11.69 76.83
CA ALA A 6 -11.85 -11.98 75.39
C ALA A 6 -10.93 -13.10 74.83
N ALA A 7 -11.54 -13.92 73.95
CA ALA A 7 -10.92 -14.74 72.89
C ALA A 7 -10.21 -16.05 73.33
N GLU A 8 -10.14 -17.14 72.56
CA GLU A 8 -10.50 -17.44 71.17
C GLU A 8 -10.46 -18.97 70.99
N SER A 9 -11.42 -19.53 70.23
CA SER A 9 -11.34 -20.90 69.72
C SER A 9 -10.31 -20.99 68.60
N GLY A 10 -9.44 -21.99 68.70
CA GLY A 10 -8.38 -22.25 67.73
C GLY A 10 -8.91 -22.46 66.31
N SER A 11 -8.51 -21.55 65.41
CA SER A 11 -8.56 -21.74 63.97
C SER A 11 -7.21 -22.22 63.46
N GLN A 12 -7.25 -23.25 62.63
CA GLN A 12 -6.12 -23.91 62.00
C GLN A 12 -5.29 -22.93 61.13
N PRO A 13 -3.98 -23.14 60.98
CA PRO A 13 -3.16 -22.32 60.09
C PRO A 13 -3.44 -22.64 58.62
N VAL A 14 -4.11 -21.71 57.92
CA VAL A 14 -4.18 -21.69 56.45
C VAL A 14 -2.77 -21.42 55.91
N LEU A 15 -2.18 -22.40 55.22
CA LEU A 15 -0.99 -22.20 54.41
C LEU A 15 -1.28 -21.12 53.36
N ARG A 16 -0.56 -19.99 53.44
CA ARG A 16 -0.57 -18.95 52.41
C ARG A 16 0.06 -19.50 51.13
N GLN A 17 -0.72 -19.57 50.05
CA GLN A 17 -0.19 -19.75 48.70
C GLN A 17 0.64 -18.51 48.30
N PRO A 18 1.77 -18.67 47.59
CA PRO A 18 2.53 -17.56 47.03
C PRO A 18 1.75 -16.89 45.87
N PRO A 19 2.03 -15.60 45.57
CA PRO A 19 1.35 -14.86 44.51
C PRO A 19 1.64 -15.50 43.14
N GLN A 20 0.58 -15.87 42.42
CA GLN A 20 0.66 -16.33 41.04
C GLN A 20 1.07 -15.13 40.16
N LEU A 21 2.24 -15.19 39.53
CA LEU A 21 2.61 -14.24 38.49
C LEU A 21 1.63 -14.37 37.30
N PRO A 22 1.20 -13.26 36.67
CA PRO A 22 0.46 -13.32 35.42
C PRO A 22 1.29 -14.08 34.38
N THR A 23 0.80 -15.26 34.01
CA THR A 23 1.40 -16.07 32.94
C THR A 23 0.83 -15.55 31.62
N ASP A 24 1.27 -14.36 31.20
CA ASP A 24 1.09 -14.00 29.80
C ASP A 24 1.92 -14.99 28.98
N PRO A 25 1.32 -15.74 28.03
CA PRO A 25 2.06 -16.66 27.20
C PRO A 25 3.10 -15.86 26.41
N LEU A 26 4.36 -16.28 26.53
CA LEU A 26 5.46 -15.80 25.70
C LEU A 26 5.02 -15.89 24.23
N PRO A 27 5.11 -14.81 23.41
CA PRO A 27 4.73 -14.87 22.02
C PRO A 27 5.58 -15.93 21.29
N ASP A 28 4.91 -16.88 20.64
CA ASP A 28 5.54 -17.96 19.88
C ASP A 28 6.40 -17.35 18.75
N PRO A 29 7.72 -17.61 18.69
CA PRO A 29 8.59 -17.09 17.62
C PRO A 29 8.21 -17.61 16.23
N ARG A 30 7.22 -18.51 16.10
CA ARG A 30 6.66 -18.99 14.83
C ARG A 30 5.42 -18.22 14.36
N GLN A 31 4.87 -17.31 15.17
CA GLN A 31 3.90 -16.35 14.65
C GLN A 31 4.68 -15.29 13.87
N GLU A 32 4.99 -15.62 12.61
CA GLU A 32 5.30 -14.59 11.63
C GLU A 32 4.12 -13.61 11.64
N PRO A 33 4.36 -12.29 11.72
CA PRO A 33 3.28 -11.32 11.59
C PRO A 33 2.50 -11.66 10.32
N PRO A 34 1.17 -11.45 10.26
CA PRO A 34 0.41 -11.74 9.06
C PRO A 34 1.04 -10.97 7.90
N VAL A 35 1.88 -11.66 7.12
CA VAL A 35 2.41 -11.15 5.89
C VAL A 35 1.20 -11.06 5.01
N ARG A 36 0.69 -9.83 4.83
CA ARG A 36 -0.34 -9.56 3.84
C ARG A 36 0.28 -9.96 2.51
N SER A 37 0.00 -11.19 2.11
CA SER A 37 0.55 -11.79 0.91
C SER A 37 -0.18 -11.09 -0.23
N LEU A 38 0.51 -10.17 -0.90
CA LEU A 38 -0.02 -9.55 -2.11
C LEU A 38 -0.25 -10.66 -3.13
N GLU A 39 -1.48 -10.77 -3.61
CA GLU A 39 -1.82 -11.75 -4.63
C GLU A 39 -1.34 -11.22 -5.99
N ILE A 40 -0.62 -12.03 -6.76
CA ILE A 40 -0.21 -11.66 -8.12
C ILE A 40 -0.96 -12.56 -9.10
N ILE A 41 -1.92 -11.98 -9.81
CA ILE A 41 -2.72 -12.67 -10.83
C ILE A 41 -2.12 -12.39 -12.22
N GLY A 42 -2.05 -13.42 -13.06
CA GLY A 42 -1.51 -13.32 -14.43
C GLY A 42 -0.06 -13.78 -14.57
N CYS A 43 0.67 -14.00 -13.48
CA CYS A 43 2.05 -14.53 -13.52
C CYS A 43 2.16 -15.91 -14.19
N ASP A 44 1.20 -16.81 -13.94
CA ASP A 44 1.23 -18.20 -14.45
C ASP A 44 0.99 -18.30 -15.96
N ARG A 45 0.28 -17.35 -16.57
CA ARG A 45 0.10 -17.32 -18.04
C ARG A 45 1.29 -16.70 -18.77
N ASP A 46 2.08 -15.90 -18.05
CA ASP A 46 2.99 -14.94 -18.63
C ASP A 46 4.44 -15.08 -18.15
N GLY A 47 4.84 -16.26 -17.64
CA GLY A 47 6.24 -16.61 -17.35
C GLY A 47 7.09 -15.43 -16.87
N LEU A 48 6.66 -14.75 -15.80
CA LEU A 48 7.28 -13.53 -15.32
C LEU A 48 8.73 -13.83 -14.92
N ASP A 49 9.69 -13.10 -15.50
CA ASP A 49 11.09 -13.26 -15.14
C ASP A 49 11.28 -12.96 -13.63
N PRO A 50 11.93 -13.85 -12.85
CA PRO A 50 12.08 -13.68 -11.40
C PRO A 50 12.74 -12.37 -10.99
N ARG A 51 13.52 -11.75 -11.88
CA ARG A 51 14.17 -10.48 -11.60
C ARG A 51 13.24 -9.30 -11.79
N THR A 52 12.38 -9.33 -12.80
CA THR A 52 11.30 -8.34 -12.96
C THR A 52 10.36 -8.40 -11.77
N ALA A 53 10.01 -9.60 -11.30
CA ALA A 53 9.23 -9.79 -10.07
C ALA A 53 9.88 -9.12 -8.85
N ARG A 54 11.21 -9.25 -8.68
CA ARG A 54 11.93 -8.58 -7.58
C ARG A 54 11.91 -7.05 -7.67
N VAL A 55 12.01 -6.49 -8.88
CA VAL A 55 11.93 -5.04 -9.07
C VAL A 55 10.53 -4.54 -8.70
N ILE A 56 9.50 -5.27 -9.12
CA ILE A 56 8.10 -4.95 -8.79
C ILE A 56 7.89 -5.03 -7.27
N ALA A 57 8.31 -6.13 -6.63
CA ALA A 57 8.17 -6.31 -5.19
C ALA A 57 8.89 -5.20 -4.41
N SER A 58 10.15 -4.92 -4.75
CA SER A 58 10.92 -3.84 -4.10
C SER A 58 10.27 -2.47 -4.29
N ALA A 59 9.73 -2.17 -5.48
CA ALA A 59 9.04 -0.91 -5.73
C ALA A 59 7.78 -0.79 -4.87
N LEU A 60 7.03 -1.87 -4.72
CA LEU A 60 5.84 -1.89 -3.86
C LEU A 60 6.18 -1.79 -2.39
N ASP A 61 7.22 -2.46 -1.91
CA ASP A 61 7.68 -2.33 -0.52
C ASP A 61 8.06 -0.88 -0.21
N ASP A 62 8.84 -0.24 -1.10
CA ASP A 62 9.23 1.17 -0.96
C ASP A 62 8.01 2.11 -0.94
N LEU A 63 7.08 1.92 -1.87
CA LEU A 63 5.89 2.76 -2.03
C LEU A 63 4.90 2.55 -0.88
N HIS A 64 4.67 1.31 -0.48
CA HIS A 64 3.72 0.98 0.57
C HIS A 64 4.22 1.41 1.96
N ALA A 65 5.54 1.35 2.19
CA ALA A 65 6.14 1.89 3.41
C ALA A 65 5.92 3.41 3.54
N LYS A 66 5.85 4.14 2.43
CA LYS A 66 5.70 5.60 2.43
C LYS A 66 4.26 6.09 2.26
N TYR A 67 3.44 5.37 1.50
CA TYR A 67 2.08 5.76 1.12
C TYR A 67 1.11 4.58 1.35
N PRO A 68 0.76 4.26 2.61
CA PRO A 68 -0.04 3.08 2.90
C PRO A 68 -1.46 3.19 2.34
N ILE A 69 -1.87 2.19 1.55
CA ILE A 69 -3.22 2.01 1.00
C ILE A 69 -3.67 0.55 1.16
N PRO A 70 -4.97 0.23 1.18
CA PRO A 70 -5.44 -1.16 1.24
C PRO A 70 -5.23 -1.86 -0.12
N LEU A 71 -3.98 -2.19 -0.43
CA LEU A 71 -3.58 -2.93 -1.62
C LEU A 71 -3.80 -4.44 -1.41
N ARG A 72 -4.42 -5.10 -2.39
CA ARG A 72 -4.69 -6.55 -2.37
C ARG A 72 -3.76 -7.33 -3.28
N GLY A 73 -3.44 -6.77 -4.44
CA GLY A 73 -2.65 -7.51 -5.42
C GLY A 73 -2.28 -6.74 -6.67
N ILE A 74 -1.61 -7.45 -7.58
CA ILE A 74 -1.15 -6.96 -8.88
C ILE A 74 -1.72 -7.87 -9.96
N GLU A 75 -2.21 -7.27 -11.04
CA GLU A 75 -2.61 -7.92 -12.27
C GLU A 75 -1.66 -7.48 -13.39
N ILE A 76 -1.18 -8.43 -14.19
CA ILE A 76 -0.44 -8.14 -15.43
C ILE A 76 -1.44 -8.24 -16.59
N GLY A 77 -1.66 -7.15 -17.32
CA GLY A 77 -2.73 -7.05 -18.33
C GLY A 77 -2.37 -6.16 -19.53
N GLU A 78 -3.29 -6.06 -20.48
CA GLU A 78 -3.14 -5.18 -21.64
C GLU A 78 -3.27 -3.68 -21.27
N PRO A 79 -2.57 -2.79 -21.98
CA PRO A 79 -2.64 -1.35 -21.73
C PRO A 79 -4.06 -0.82 -21.91
N GLY A 80 -4.54 -0.05 -20.92
CA GLY A 80 -5.85 0.63 -20.97
C GLY A 80 -6.87 0.12 -19.96
N GLY A 81 -6.57 -0.96 -19.23
CA GLY A 81 -7.33 -1.36 -18.05
C GLY A 81 -6.93 -0.51 -16.85
N ALA A 82 -7.56 0.66 -16.67
CA ALA A 82 -7.42 1.45 -15.43
C ALA A 82 -7.56 0.54 -14.20
N ALA A 83 -6.77 0.77 -13.14
CA ALA A 83 -6.85 0.04 -11.87
C ALA A 83 -8.30 -0.32 -11.49
N VAL A 84 -8.69 -1.56 -11.76
CA VAL A 84 -10.06 -2.02 -11.60
C VAL A 84 -10.26 -2.32 -10.12
N GLN A 85 -11.24 -1.69 -9.48
CA GLN A 85 -11.79 -2.26 -8.24
C GLN A 85 -12.49 -3.56 -8.65
N ARG A 86 -11.79 -4.68 -8.54
CA ARG A 86 -12.40 -5.99 -8.73
C ARG A 86 -13.08 -6.39 -7.44
N THR A 87 -14.40 -6.52 -7.50
CA THR A 87 -15.11 -7.52 -6.70
C THR A 87 -14.57 -8.88 -7.17
N GLY A 88 -13.97 -9.67 -6.27
CA GLY A 88 -13.22 -10.88 -6.63
C GLY A 88 -14.03 -11.88 -7.48
N PRO A 89 -13.36 -12.74 -8.29
CA PRO A 89 -14.05 -13.78 -9.05
C PRO A 89 -14.43 -14.93 -8.12
N GLY A 90 -15.63 -14.88 -7.55
CA GLY A 90 -16.22 -16.00 -6.81
C GLY A 90 -17.52 -15.62 -6.11
N PRO A 91 -18.67 -16.27 -6.39
CA PRO A 91 -19.86 -16.15 -5.56
C PRO A 91 -19.58 -16.84 -4.22
N GLY A 92 -19.10 -16.09 -3.23
CA GLY A 92 -18.90 -16.61 -1.86
C GLY A 92 -17.73 -16.03 -1.07
N THR A 93 -16.86 -15.19 -1.66
CA THR A 93 -15.79 -14.53 -0.90
C THR A 93 -16.24 -13.12 -0.55
N GLU A 94 -16.44 -12.84 0.74
CA GLU A 94 -16.85 -11.53 1.24
C GLU A 94 -15.98 -10.42 0.64
N ASP A 95 -16.67 -9.44 0.05
CA ASP A 95 -16.16 -8.32 -0.72
C ASP A 95 -15.19 -7.46 0.11
N SER A 96 -13.94 -7.90 0.16
CA SER A 96 -12.91 -7.32 1.00
C SER A 96 -12.20 -6.19 0.24
N GLY A 97 -12.96 -5.11 -0.02
CA GLY A 97 -12.63 -3.95 -0.84
C GLY A 97 -11.21 -3.42 -0.72
N GLY A 98 -10.31 -3.92 -1.55
CA GLY A 98 -8.94 -3.43 -1.68
C GLY A 98 -8.52 -3.32 -3.14
N PHE A 99 -7.46 -2.56 -3.37
CA PHE A 99 -7.05 -2.13 -4.70
C PHE A 99 -6.18 -3.18 -5.40
N TRP A 100 -6.36 -3.29 -6.71
CA TRP A 100 -5.51 -4.07 -7.61
C TRP A 100 -4.73 -3.11 -8.51
N LEU A 101 -3.42 -3.34 -8.64
CA LEU A 101 -2.57 -2.62 -9.58
C LEU A 101 -2.53 -3.36 -10.90
N VAL A 102 -2.89 -2.71 -12.00
CA VAL A 102 -2.83 -3.32 -13.34
C VAL A 102 -1.57 -2.82 -14.04
N LEU A 103 -0.55 -3.66 -14.15
CA LEU A 103 0.69 -3.32 -14.84
C LEU A 103 0.60 -3.70 -16.33
N ASP A 104 0.97 -2.76 -17.19
CA ASP A 104 1.06 -2.97 -18.64
C ASP A 104 2.12 -4.04 -18.97
N ARG A 105 1.64 -5.10 -19.63
CA ARG A 105 2.45 -6.25 -20.07
C ARG A 105 3.60 -5.83 -21.00
N THR A 106 3.44 -4.77 -21.79
CA THR A 106 4.48 -4.31 -22.73
C THR A 106 5.69 -3.71 -22.01
N VAL A 107 5.48 -3.13 -20.82
CA VAL A 107 6.59 -2.59 -19.99
C VAL A 107 7.35 -3.71 -19.29
N ILE A 108 6.65 -4.78 -18.95
CA ILE A 108 7.21 -5.98 -18.29
C ILE A 108 7.94 -6.87 -19.32
N ARG A 109 7.46 -6.89 -20.56
CA ARG A 109 7.98 -7.70 -21.68
C ARG A 109 8.27 -6.82 -22.91
N PRO A 110 9.38 -6.06 -22.90
CA PRO A 110 9.75 -5.21 -24.03
C PRO A 110 10.08 -6.03 -25.29
N GLU A 111 10.37 -7.32 -25.14
CA GLU A 111 10.64 -8.26 -26.24
C GLU A 111 9.39 -8.55 -27.11
N GLU A 112 8.18 -8.29 -26.60
CA GLU A 112 6.91 -8.41 -27.32
C GLU A 112 6.47 -7.07 -27.97
N SER A 113 7.19 -5.98 -27.71
CA SER A 113 6.96 -4.70 -28.37
C SER A 113 7.69 -4.64 -29.71
N GLU A 114 7.04 -4.15 -30.77
CA GLU A 114 7.60 -4.05 -32.13
C GLU A 114 8.77 -3.03 -32.26
N GLN A 115 9.26 -2.45 -31.16
CA GLN A 115 10.27 -1.39 -31.21
C GLN A 115 11.71 -1.94 -31.22
N PRO A 116 12.59 -1.41 -32.09
CA PRO A 116 13.90 -2.00 -32.35
C PRO A 116 14.84 -1.91 -31.14
N ARG A 117 15.35 -3.07 -30.75
CA ARG A 117 16.32 -3.38 -29.68
C ARG A 117 17.66 -2.64 -29.78
N ARG A 118 17.70 -1.31 -29.70
CA ARG A 118 18.98 -0.61 -29.46
C ARG A 118 19.36 -0.70 -27.99
N ARG A 119 20.03 -1.81 -27.64
CA ARG A 119 20.92 -1.96 -26.47
C ARG A 119 20.39 -1.27 -25.22
N TRP A 120 19.13 -1.55 -24.88
CA TRP A 120 18.54 -1.02 -23.67
C TRP A 120 19.29 -1.64 -22.49
N SER A 121 20.08 -0.83 -21.78
CA SER A 121 20.92 -1.37 -20.72
C SER A 121 20.04 -1.90 -19.59
N ARG A 122 20.50 -2.98 -18.97
CA ARG A 122 19.92 -3.61 -17.78
C ARG A 122 19.28 -2.62 -16.79
N ARG A 123 20.02 -1.57 -16.44
CA ARG A 123 19.59 -0.53 -15.49
C ARG A 123 18.46 0.35 -15.99
N LYS A 124 18.42 0.64 -17.30
CA LYS A 124 17.31 1.40 -17.87
C LYS A 124 16.01 0.58 -17.78
N PHE A 125 16.08 -0.76 -17.86
CA PHE A 125 14.89 -1.62 -17.90
C PHE A 125 14.25 -1.69 -16.52
N GLU A 126 15.07 -1.96 -15.51
CA GLU A 126 14.62 -1.92 -14.12
C GLU A 126 14.02 -0.56 -13.77
N ARG A 127 14.61 0.55 -14.27
CA ARG A 127 14.05 1.89 -14.09
C ARG A 127 12.70 2.10 -14.78
N ALA A 128 12.49 1.53 -15.97
CA ALA A 128 11.21 1.62 -16.66
C ALA A 128 10.13 0.80 -15.95
N VAL A 129 10.46 -0.42 -15.52
CA VAL A 129 9.56 -1.26 -14.71
C VAL A 129 9.20 -0.54 -13.41
N TYR A 130 10.20 -0.02 -12.69
CA TYR A 130 9.97 0.74 -11.46
C TYR A 130 9.07 1.96 -11.71
N ALA A 131 9.34 2.74 -12.76
CA ALA A 131 8.52 3.90 -13.12
C ALA A 131 7.07 3.52 -13.45
N ALA A 132 6.84 2.39 -14.12
CA ALA A 132 5.48 1.91 -14.37
C ALA A 132 4.76 1.50 -13.09
N VAL A 133 5.44 0.79 -12.18
CA VAL A 133 4.86 0.48 -10.86
C VAL A 133 4.49 1.75 -10.11
N VAL A 134 5.36 2.76 -10.11
CA VAL A 134 5.09 4.06 -9.47
C VAL A 134 3.86 4.74 -10.07
N LYS A 135 3.72 4.73 -11.40
CA LYS A 135 2.55 5.31 -12.09
C LYS A 135 1.26 4.63 -11.69
N GLU A 136 1.21 3.31 -11.77
CA GLU A 136 0.02 2.55 -11.39
C GLU A 136 -0.30 2.68 -9.90
N TYR A 137 0.73 2.77 -9.05
CA TYR A 137 0.54 3.06 -7.64
C TYR A 137 -0.06 4.45 -7.42
N GLY A 138 0.36 5.45 -8.20
CA GLY A 138 -0.24 6.78 -8.19
C GLY A 138 -1.74 6.74 -8.55
N HIS A 139 -2.12 5.97 -9.56
CA HIS A 139 -3.53 5.76 -9.91
C HIS A 139 -4.32 5.09 -8.78
N ALA A 140 -3.75 4.07 -8.13
CA ALA A 140 -4.38 3.41 -6.99
C ALA A 140 -4.50 4.36 -5.79
N LEU A 141 -3.51 5.22 -5.56
CA LEU A 141 -3.49 6.22 -4.50
C LEU A 141 -4.59 7.27 -4.71
N ASP A 142 -4.76 7.75 -5.94
CA ASP A 142 -5.83 8.70 -6.32
C ASP A 142 -7.22 8.10 -6.07
N ARG A 143 -7.39 6.82 -6.43
CA ARG A 143 -8.63 6.08 -6.18
C ARG A 143 -8.87 5.84 -4.69
N ALA A 144 -7.83 5.52 -3.92
CA ALA A 144 -7.91 5.37 -2.46
C ALA A 144 -8.26 6.68 -1.76
N GLY A 145 -7.80 7.82 -2.30
CA GLY A 145 -8.20 9.16 -1.87
C GLY A 145 -9.61 9.57 -2.30
N GLY A 146 -10.30 8.74 -3.11
CA GLY A 146 -11.63 9.05 -3.64
C GLY A 146 -11.64 10.27 -4.56
N PHE A 147 -10.55 10.50 -5.31
CA PHE A 147 -10.41 11.61 -6.26
C PHE A 147 -10.48 13.02 -5.65
N LYS A 148 -10.35 13.15 -4.33
CA LYS A 148 -10.41 14.44 -3.62
C LYS A 148 -9.32 15.42 -4.05
N ALA A 149 -8.20 14.93 -4.59
CA ALA A 149 -7.09 15.75 -5.04
C ALA A 149 -7.34 16.43 -6.41
N HIS A 150 -8.38 16.04 -7.16
CA HIS A 150 -8.59 16.49 -8.54
C HIS A 150 -8.79 17.99 -8.68
N GLU A 151 -9.52 18.62 -7.76
CA GLU A 151 -9.73 20.08 -7.80
C GLU A 151 -8.41 20.83 -7.60
N LYS A 152 -7.62 20.45 -6.60
CA LYS A 152 -6.28 21.02 -6.34
C LYS A 152 -5.32 20.74 -7.50
N ALA A 153 -5.41 19.55 -8.11
CA ALA A 153 -4.62 19.18 -9.28
C ALA A 153 -4.96 20.05 -10.49
N TRP A 154 -6.25 20.24 -10.77
CA TRP A 154 -6.71 21.10 -11.85
C TRP A 154 -6.22 22.54 -11.69
N GLN A 155 -6.37 23.12 -10.49
CA GLN A 155 -5.87 24.47 -10.20
C GLN A 155 -4.35 24.59 -10.38
N THR A 156 -3.62 23.57 -9.91
CA THR A 156 -2.15 23.52 -10.00
C THR A 156 -1.69 23.39 -11.45
N ALA A 157 -2.27 22.47 -12.21
CA ALA A 157 -1.97 22.24 -13.62
C ALA A 157 -2.37 23.43 -14.49
N LEU A 158 -3.48 24.11 -14.19
CA LEU A 158 -3.88 25.33 -14.88
C LEU A 158 -2.85 26.44 -14.66
N THR A 159 -2.44 26.65 -13.42
CA THR A 159 -1.42 27.65 -13.09
C THR A 159 -0.08 27.34 -13.77
N ASP A 160 0.34 26.07 -13.75
CA ASP A 160 1.56 25.61 -14.42
C ASP A 160 1.50 25.82 -15.94
N SER A 161 0.39 25.46 -16.58
CA SER A 161 0.17 25.64 -18.02
C SER A 161 0.22 27.12 -18.42
N LEU A 162 -0.38 28.01 -17.63
CA LEU A 162 -0.30 29.47 -17.85
C LEU A 162 1.13 30.02 -17.74
N LEU A 163 2.01 29.34 -17.00
CA LEU A 163 3.43 29.67 -16.87
C LEU A 163 4.31 28.92 -17.87
N GLY A 164 3.73 28.18 -18.82
CA GLY A 164 4.44 27.43 -19.85
C GLY A 164 4.99 26.07 -19.42
N GLY A 165 4.44 25.49 -18.35
CA GLY A 165 4.79 24.15 -17.89
C GLY A 165 4.12 23.02 -18.68
N SER A 166 4.35 21.79 -18.26
CA SER A 166 4.03 20.57 -19.02
C SER A 166 2.79 19.80 -18.56
N TYR A 167 2.18 20.20 -17.44
CA TYR A 167 1.03 19.49 -16.89
C TYR A 167 -0.25 19.89 -17.65
N ASN A 168 -1.06 18.89 -18.05
CA ASN A 168 -2.30 19.12 -18.77
C ASN A 168 -3.46 19.38 -17.78
N PRO A 169 -4.03 20.59 -17.73
CA PRO A 169 -5.16 20.88 -16.84
C PRO A 169 -6.43 20.10 -17.22
N LEU A 170 -6.56 19.62 -18.46
CA LEU A 170 -7.73 18.85 -18.89
C LEU A 170 -7.71 17.40 -18.39
N ASP A 171 -6.59 16.97 -17.81
CA ASP A 171 -6.44 15.62 -17.24
C ASP A 171 -5.81 15.72 -15.83
N PRO A 172 -6.60 16.11 -14.81
CA PRO A 172 -6.11 16.27 -13.45
C PRO A 172 -5.65 14.95 -12.83
N ALA A 173 -6.22 13.82 -13.25
CA ALA A 173 -5.80 12.50 -12.82
C ALA A 173 -4.38 12.18 -13.31
N GLN A 174 -4.12 12.39 -14.61
CA GLN A 174 -2.78 12.20 -15.16
C GLN A 174 -1.77 13.19 -14.56
N ALA A 175 -2.16 14.44 -14.32
CA ALA A 175 -1.30 15.42 -13.69
C ALA A 175 -0.85 14.99 -12.27
N LEU A 176 -1.77 14.47 -11.45
CA LEU A 176 -1.44 13.92 -10.12
C LEU A 176 -0.44 12.77 -10.22
N VAL A 177 -0.68 11.84 -11.14
CA VAL A 177 0.19 10.66 -11.32
C VAL A 177 1.57 11.05 -11.84
N ASP A 178 1.65 11.99 -12.79
CA ASP A 178 2.93 12.46 -13.32
C ASP A 178 3.73 13.22 -12.25
N GLY A 179 3.08 14.08 -11.46
CA GLY A 179 3.73 14.80 -10.37
C GLY A 179 4.22 13.87 -9.26
N PHE A 180 3.39 12.90 -8.87
CA PHE A 180 3.78 11.83 -7.94
C PHE A 180 4.98 11.04 -8.47
N THR A 181 4.91 10.60 -9.73
CA THR A 181 5.96 9.81 -10.38
C THR A 181 7.27 10.59 -10.45
N GLU A 182 7.22 11.88 -10.80
CA GLU A 182 8.40 12.73 -10.86
C GLU A 182 9.07 12.85 -9.49
N VAL A 183 8.29 13.07 -8.42
CA VAL A 183 8.80 13.17 -7.05
C VAL A 183 9.39 11.85 -6.55
N VAL A 184 8.75 10.71 -6.82
CA VAL A 184 9.27 9.41 -6.41
C VAL A 184 10.56 9.07 -7.17
N LEU A 185 10.64 9.36 -8.47
CA LEU A 185 11.82 9.03 -9.28
C LEU A 185 13.00 9.98 -9.07
N HIS A 186 12.74 11.26 -8.79
CA HIS A 186 13.79 12.30 -8.73
C HIS A 186 14.01 12.88 -7.34
N GLY A 187 13.13 12.59 -6.38
CA GLY A 187 13.20 13.10 -5.00
C GLY A 187 13.33 14.62 -4.96
N LYS A 188 14.40 15.10 -4.32
CA LYS A 188 14.71 16.54 -4.17
C LYS A 188 14.93 17.29 -5.49
N ARG A 189 15.09 16.58 -6.61
CA ARG A 189 15.28 17.17 -7.94
C ARG A 189 13.97 17.36 -8.70
N ALA A 190 12.85 16.92 -8.16
CA ALA A 190 11.54 17.13 -8.77
C ALA A 190 11.17 18.62 -8.80
N GLY A 191 10.41 19.00 -9.80
CA GLY A 191 9.89 20.36 -9.95
C GLY A 191 8.97 20.76 -8.79
N LYS A 192 8.77 22.07 -8.64
CA LYS A 192 7.88 22.62 -7.61
C LYS A 192 6.43 22.18 -7.85
N THR A 193 5.94 22.26 -9.09
CA THR A 193 4.60 21.80 -9.47
C THR A 193 4.41 20.32 -9.16
N ALA A 194 5.40 19.49 -9.48
CA ALA A 194 5.38 18.06 -9.18
C ALA A 194 5.26 17.78 -7.68
N THR A 195 6.00 18.53 -6.85
CA THR A 195 5.91 18.44 -5.39
C THR A 195 4.51 18.77 -4.88
N VAL A 196 3.88 19.83 -5.40
CA VAL A 196 2.51 20.22 -5.00
C VAL A 196 1.49 19.15 -5.39
N LEU A 197 1.60 18.57 -6.58
CA LEU A 197 0.72 17.50 -7.07
C LEU A 197 0.90 16.21 -6.26
N HIS A 198 2.15 15.84 -5.99
CA HIS A 198 2.50 14.73 -5.11
C HIS A 198 1.88 14.90 -3.72
N ASP A 199 2.04 16.07 -3.09
CA ASP A 199 1.54 16.33 -1.74
C ASP A 199 0.01 16.31 -1.72
N ALA A 200 -0.65 16.89 -2.73
CA ALA A 200 -2.10 16.82 -2.89
C ALA A 200 -2.61 15.37 -2.94
N LEU A 201 -1.91 14.50 -3.68
CA LEU A 201 -2.25 13.09 -3.79
C LEU A 201 -2.05 12.33 -2.45
N ALA A 202 -0.91 12.56 -1.78
CA ALA A 202 -0.59 11.93 -0.51
C ALA A 202 -1.53 12.38 0.63
N GLU A 203 -1.94 13.65 0.65
CA GLU A 203 -2.87 14.22 1.64
C GLU A 203 -4.30 13.72 1.47
N ALA A 204 -4.73 13.42 0.24
CA ALA A 204 -6.09 12.98 -0.05
C ALA A 204 -6.43 11.59 0.50
N VAL A 205 -5.40 10.78 0.75
CA VAL A 205 -5.54 9.39 1.17
C VAL A 205 -5.82 9.34 2.67
N PRO A 206 -6.94 8.73 3.11
CA PRO A 206 -7.20 8.54 4.53
C PRO A 206 -6.05 7.75 5.15
N LYS A 207 -5.54 8.20 6.30
CA LYS A 207 -4.57 7.41 7.06
C LYS A 207 -5.21 6.08 7.38
N TYR A 208 -4.78 5.03 6.71
CA TYR A 208 -5.31 3.69 6.92
C TYR A 208 -4.93 3.25 8.34
N VAL A 209 -5.90 3.25 9.24
CA VAL A 209 -5.83 2.53 10.51
C VAL A 209 -6.31 1.12 10.20
N ALA A 210 -5.43 0.13 10.38
CA ALA A 210 -5.84 -1.26 10.21
C ALA A 210 -7.08 -1.53 11.09
N PRO A 211 -8.11 -2.23 10.59
CA PRO A 211 -9.21 -2.63 11.46
C PRO A 211 -8.60 -3.53 12.54
N GLU A 212 -8.62 -3.05 13.78
CA GLU A 212 -8.26 -3.87 14.91
C GLU A 212 -9.20 -5.07 14.92
N SER A 213 -8.65 -6.28 14.99
CA SER A 213 -9.40 -7.52 15.09
C SER A 213 -10.28 -7.45 16.34
N GLY A 214 -11.51 -6.94 16.16
CA GLY A 214 -12.52 -6.82 17.19
C GLY A 214 -12.85 -8.20 17.69
N SER A 215 -12.32 -8.52 18.87
CA SER A 215 -12.66 -9.70 19.64
C SER A 215 -14.17 -9.72 19.84
N GLN A 216 -14.85 -10.69 19.23
CA GLN A 216 -16.24 -11.00 19.52
C GLN A 216 -16.32 -11.51 20.96
N LEU A 217 -16.69 -10.59 21.86
CA LEU A 217 -17.14 -10.90 23.21
C LEU A 217 -18.53 -11.54 23.09
N VAL A 218 -18.59 -12.88 23.06
CA VAL A 218 -19.84 -13.62 23.19
C VAL A 218 -20.26 -13.52 24.67
N ARG A 219 -21.41 -12.89 24.90
CA ARG A 219 -22.12 -12.91 26.18
C ARG A 219 -23.10 -14.07 26.24
#